data_AF-A0A8T3STB5-F1
#
_entry.id   AF-A0A8T3STB5-F1
#
_cell.length_a   1.000
_cell.length_b   1.000
_cell.length_c   1.000
_cell.angle_alpha   90.00
_cell.angle_beta   90.00
_cell.angle_gamma   90.00
#
_symmetry.space_group_name_H-M   'P 1'
#
loop_
_entity.id
_entity.type
_entity.pdbx_description
1 polymer ?
#
loop_
_entity_poly.entity_id
_entity_poly.type
_entity_poly.pdbx_seq_one_letter_code
_entity_poly.pdbx_strand_id
1 'polypeptide(L)'
;MVERVAKLAAMTAGVFGVILLMGAALNGHVQPDADAYWHAAMRLRDGQALYGGPRGDETELYRYAPWFAFAWVPLTYLGQDAAYTVWRLALLLSTVVAIWPLVRRPTPASVTLAILLGGLLVSNLPAANVTPLIVGALAAGIRSRAGPVLLGLAASLKLFPLILVAGYLAERRWGSAVVAIGVAALLWLTVLAFDPRLYMQIGGPSFYLGGVSLLRVSPLLWVPIAAAAAGVVIALTIRGSSWTWLAAAAAIPLAVPRVWLPDAGYVLVGVPRPPGEGDSHAIAPPRGMGFRSRARIERRTLGAALDAPVTRDSSVEELS
;
A
#
# COMPACT_ATOMS: atom_id res chain seq x y z
N MET A 1 13.11 29.37 5.35
CA MET A 1 11.72 29.33 4.84
C MET A 1 11.22 27.89 4.66
N VAL A 2 11.90 27.04 3.89
CA VAL A 2 11.52 25.64 3.62
C VAL A 2 11.20 24.82 4.89
N GLU A 3 12.05 24.90 5.92
CA GLU A 3 11.83 24.17 7.18
C GLU A 3 10.52 24.57 7.89
N ARG A 4 10.19 25.87 7.93
CA ARG A 4 8.95 26.35 8.57
C ARG A 4 7.72 25.85 7.82
N VAL A 5 7.78 25.84 6.48
CA VAL A 5 6.70 25.31 5.63
C VAL A 5 6.52 23.81 5.85
N ALA A 6 7.62 23.04 5.91
CA ALA A 6 7.56 21.61 6.18
C ALA A 6 6.98 21.29 7.56
N LYS A 7 7.38 22.03 8.60
CA LYS A 7 6.81 21.89 9.96
C LYS A 7 5.31 22.22 9.99
N LEU A 8 4.90 23.30 9.32
CA LEU A 8 3.50 23.68 9.22
C LEU A 8 2.67 22.59 8.52
N ALA A 9 3.14 22.10 7.36
CA ALA A 9 2.47 21.02 6.63
C ALA A 9 2.36 19.74 7.48
N ALA A 10 3.41 19.38 8.20
CA ALA A 10 3.40 18.23 9.10
C ALA A 10 2.40 18.41 10.25
N MET A 11 2.34 19.61 10.85
CA MET A 11 1.38 19.92 11.92
C MET A 11 -0.06 19.84 11.40
N THR A 12 -0.35 20.44 10.24
CA THR A 12 -1.68 20.38 9.59
C THR A 12 -2.07 18.93 9.30
N ALA A 13 -1.16 18.12 8.77
CA ALA A 13 -1.39 16.70 8.51
C ALA A 13 -1.68 15.91 9.81
N GLY A 14 -0.93 16.18 10.88
CA GLY A 14 -1.15 15.56 12.18
C GLY A 14 -2.52 15.91 12.76
N VAL A 15 -2.88 17.20 12.77
CA VAL A 15 -4.20 17.68 13.23
C VAL A 15 -5.32 17.03 12.41
N PHE A 16 -5.18 16.97 11.09
CA PHE A 16 -6.15 16.31 10.23
C PHE A 16 -6.31 14.83 10.55
N GLY A 17 -5.21 14.11 10.78
CA GLY A 17 -5.24 12.72 11.25
C GLY A 17 -6.00 12.55 12.57
N VAL A 18 -5.79 13.44 13.54
CA VAL A 18 -6.53 13.43 14.82
C VAL A 18 -8.01 13.67 14.63
N ILE A 19 -8.40 14.64 13.78
CA ILE A 19 -9.80 14.92 13.47
C ILE A 19 -10.48 13.67 12.89
N LEU A 20 -9.79 12.96 11.98
CA LEU A 20 -10.29 11.70 11.40
C LEU A 20 -10.47 10.60 12.45
N LEU A 21 -9.53 10.46 13.39
CA LEU A 21 -9.63 9.52 14.51
C LEU A 21 -10.84 9.83 15.40
N MET A 22 -11.03 11.10 15.75
CA MET A 22 -12.18 11.53 16.55
C MET A 22 -13.49 11.30 15.80
N GLY A 23 -13.55 11.65 14.51
CA GLY A 23 -14.70 11.43 13.67
C GLY A 23 -15.09 9.95 13.56
N ALA A 24 -14.12 9.04 13.46
CA ALA A 24 -14.36 7.60 13.49
C ALA A 24 -14.96 7.14 14.83
N ALA A 25 -14.40 7.61 15.95
CA ALA A 25 -14.86 7.24 17.28
C ALA A 25 -16.31 7.69 17.53
N LEU A 26 -16.72 8.82 16.95
CA LEU A 26 -18.06 9.38 17.11
C LEU A 26 -19.11 8.75 16.16
N ASN A 27 -18.70 8.16 15.03
CA ASN A 27 -19.60 7.66 13.97
C ASN A 27 -19.74 6.13 13.95
N GLY A 28 -19.79 5.45 15.10
CA GLY A 28 -19.80 3.98 15.18
C GLY A 28 -20.98 3.24 14.50
N HIS A 29 -22.01 3.95 14.03
CA HIS A 29 -23.29 3.36 13.59
C HIS A 29 -23.42 3.08 12.08
N VAL A 30 -22.56 3.65 11.23
CA VAL A 30 -22.69 3.54 9.76
C VAL A 30 -21.93 2.31 9.25
N GLN A 31 -22.59 1.26 8.72
CA GLN A 31 -21.93 -0.03 8.39
C GLN A 31 -22.11 -0.56 6.95
N PRO A 32 -22.15 0.29 5.91
CA PRO A 32 -22.52 -0.10 4.56
C PRO A 32 -21.72 -1.28 4.00
N ASP A 33 -20.39 -1.29 4.14
CA ASP A 33 -19.60 -2.38 3.58
C ASP A 33 -19.74 -3.68 4.38
N ALA A 34 -19.90 -3.60 5.72
CA ALA A 34 -20.11 -4.78 6.56
C ALA A 34 -21.43 -5.47 6.23
N ASP A 35 -22.48 -4.69 6.03
CA ASP A 35 -23.80 -5.17 5.59
C ASP A 35 -23.68 -5.91 4.26
N ALA A 36 -22.95 -5.34 3.29
CA ALA A 36 -22.71 -6.01 2.01
C ALA A 36 -22.01 -7.37 2.18
N TYR A 37 -21.02 -7.48 3.07
CA TYR A 37 -20.32 -8.76 3.33
C TYR A 37 -21.22 -9.77 4.03
N TRP A 38 -21.92 -9.33 5.06
CA TRP A 38 -22.82 -10.15 5.86
C TRP A 38 -23.95 -10.71 5.02
N HIS A 39 -24.64 -9.87 4.26
CA HIS A 39 -25.74 -10.31 3.40
C HIS A 39 -25.25 -11.24 2.30
N ALA A 40 -24.06 -11.02 1.72
CA ALA A 40 -23.46 -11.95 0.77
C ALA A 40 -23.18 -13.33 1.38
N ALA A 41 -22.64 -13.36 2.59
CA ALA A 41 -22.37 -14.61 3.30
C ALA A 41 -23.66 -15.35 3.70
N MET A 42 -24.68 -14.62 4.16
CA MET A 42 -26.01 -15.15 4.46
C MET A 42 -26.64 -15.81 3.23
N ARG A 43 -26.59 -15.13 2.06
CA ARG A 43 -27.08 -15.71 0.80
C ARG A 43 -26.38 -17.01 0.46
N LEU A 44 -25.05 -17.05 0.54
CA LEU A 44 -24.29 -18.29 0.30
C LEU A 44 -24.69 -19.41 1.25
N ARG A 45 -24.87 -19.10 2.53
CA ARG A 45 -25.31 -20.05 3.55
C ARG A 45 -26.70 -20.61 3.26
N ASP A 46 -27.60 -19.77 2.76
CA ASP A 46 -28.99 -20.11 2.49
C ASP A 46 -29.20 -20.69 1.07
N GLY A 47 -28.11 -20.98 0.34
CA GLY A 47 -28.16 -21.55 -1.02
C GLY A 47 -28.63 -20.58 -2.11
N GLN A 48 -28.61 -19.28 -1.83
CA GLN A 48 -29.02 -18.22 -2.75
C GLN A 48 -27.87 -17.72 -3.62
N ALA A 49 -28.21 -16.99 -4.69
CA ALA A 49 -27.22 -16.37 -5.56
C ALA A 49 -26.36 -15.33 -4.81
N LEU A 50 -25.03 -15.42 -4.94
CA LEU A 50 -24.10 -14.50 -4.28
C LEU A 50 -24.32 -13.04 -4.70
N TYR A 51 -24.31 -12.81 -6.01
CA TYR A 51 -24.57 -11.51 -6.62
C TYR A 51 -26.08 -11.40 -6.82
N GLY A 52 -26.78 -10.98 -5.78
CA GLY A 52 -28.22 -10.76 -5.78
C GLY A 52 -28.57 -10.03 -4.51
N GLY A 53 -29.32 -8.94 -4.57
CA GLY A 53 -29.64 -8.14 -3.39
C GLY A 53 -30.85 -7.27 -3.64
N PRO A 54 -31.45 -6.69 -2.59
CA PRO A 54 -32.55 -5.74 -2.75
C PRO A 54 -32.16 -4.66 -3.76
N ARG A 55 -32.98 -4.46 -4.79
CA ARG A 55 -32.81 -3.35 -5.73
C ARG A 55 -33.23 -2.07 -4.98
N GLY A 56 -32.30 -1.35 -4.37
CA GLY A 56 -32.67 -0.10 -3.70
C GLY A 56 -31.50 0.65 -3.06
N ASP A 57 -30.66 -0.03 -2.26
CA ASP A 57 -29.55 0.61 -1.58
C ASP A 57 -28.21 0.15 -2.19
N GLU A 58 -27.51 1.06 -2.86
CA GLU A 58 -26.21 0.78 -3.47
C GLU A 58 -25.13 0.39 -2.45
N THR A 59 -25.36 0.73 -1.17
CA THR A 59 -24.44 0.43 -0.08
C THR A 59 -24.45 -1.04 0.33
N GLU A 60 -25.52 -1.78 0.03
CA GLU A 60 -25.65 -3.22 0.33
C GLU A 60 -25.04 -4.12 -0.76
N LEU A 61 -24.50 -3.53 -1.83
CA LEU A 61 -24.06 -4.29 -3.00
C LEU A 61 -22.67 -4.90 -2.82
N TYR A 62 -22.64 -6.23 -2.80
CA TYR A 62 -21.40 -7.01 -2.73
C TYR A 62 -20.63 -7.00 -4.06
N ARG A 63 -19.40 -6.48 -4.04
CA ARG A 63 -18.55 -6.21 -5.22
C ARG A 63 -17.20 -6.92 -5.22
N TYR A 64 -17.04 -7.91 -4.37
CA TYR A 64 -15.75 -8.57 -4.13
C TYR A 64 -15.72 -9.95 -4.80
N ALA A 65 -14.52 -10.53 -4.92
CA ALA A 65 -14.36 -11.89 -5.42
C ALA A 65 -15.08 -12.89 -4.48
N PRO A 66 -15.73 -13.95 -5.01
CA PRO A 66 -16.61 -14.82 -4.22
C PRO A 66 -16.01 -15.44 -2.96
N TRP A 67 -14.73 -15.79 -2.99
CA TRP A 67 -14.03 -16.39 -1.84
C TRP A 67 -14.17 -15.54 -0.57
N PHE A 68 -14.28 -14.22 -0.70
CA PHE A 68 -14.37 -13.34 0.44
C PHE A 68 -15.73 -13.44 1.15
N ALA A 69 -16.82 -13.66 0.40
CA ALA A 69 -18.12 -13.94 0.99
C ALA A 69 -18.13 -15.30 1.70
N PHE A 70 -17.47 -16.32 1.11
CA PHE A 70 -17.28 -17.61 1.77
C PHE A 70 -16.49 -17.47 3.09
N ALA A 71 -15.45 -16.63 3.12
CA ALA A 71 -14.69 -16.36 4.33
C ALA A 71 -15.52 -15.69 5.44
N TRP A 72 -16.61 -15.01 5.08
CA TRP A 72 -17.56 -14.41 6.02
C TRP A 72 -18.64 -15.38 6.51
N VAL A 73 -18.89 -16.52 5.84
CA VAL A 73 -19.91 -17.50 6.25
C VAL A 73 -19.76 -17.94 7.72
N PRO A 74 -18.56 -18.26 8.24
CA PRO A 74 -18.39 -18.60 9.66
C PRO A 74 -18.82 -17.49 10.62
N LEU A 75 -18.67 -16.21 10.24
CA LEU A 75 -19.08 -15.09 11.08
C LEU A 75 -20.60 -14.99 11.20
N THR A 76 -21.36 -15.52 10.22
CA THR A 76 -22.83 -15.50 10.25
C THR A 76 -23.46 -16.31 11.38
N TYR A 77 -22.68 -17.15 12.06
CA TYR A 77 -23.13 -17.92 13.21
C TYR A 77 -22.99 -17.17 14.55
N LEU A 78 -22.27 -16.03 14.58
CA LEU A 78 -22.04 -15.25 15.82
C LEU A 78 -23.16 -14.25 16.13
N GLY A 79 -24.12 -14.06 15.21
CA GLY A 79 -24.99 -12.88 15.20
C GLY A 79 -24.32 -11.67 14.55
N GLN A 80 -25.12 -10.76 14.01
CA GLN A 80 -24.64 -9.66 13.17
C GLN A 80 -23.71 -8.70 13.95
N ASP A 81 -24.13 -8.27 15.14
CA ASP A 81 -23.35 -7.36 15.98
C ASP A 81 -21.98 -7.94 16.34
N ALA A 82 -21.93 -9.20 16.76
CA ALA A 82 -20.69 -9.86 17.13
C ALA A 82 -19.75 -10.01 15.91
N ALA A 83 -20.28 -10.39 14.75
CA ALA A 83 -19.50 -10.45 13.52
C ALA A 83 -18.91 -9.10 13.13
N TYR A 84 -19.68 -8.01 13.27
CA TYR A 84 -19.24 -6.66 12.99
C TYR A 84 -18.17 -6.19 13.96
N THR A 85 -18.32 -6.50 15.25
CA THR A 85 -17.28 -6.25 16.26
C THR A 85 -16.00 -6.99 15.92
N VAL A 86 -16.06 -8.30 15.64
CA VAL A 86 -14.89 -9.11 15.27
C VAL A 86 -14.20 -8.55 14.03
N TRP A 87 -14.98 -8.18 13.01
CA TRP A 87 -14.43 -7.61 11.78
C TRP A 87 -13.74 -6.26 12.02
N ARG A 88 -14.37 -5.35 12.76
CA ARG A 88 -13.77 -4.04 13.10
C ARG A 88 -12.50 -4.18 13.93
N LEU A 89 -12.45 -5.14 14.85
CA LEU A 89 -11.23 -5.45 15.59
C LEU A 89 -10.12 -5.92 14.65
N ALA A 90 -10.42 -6.79 13.68
CA ALA A 90 -9.45 -7.22 12.67
C ALA A 90 -8.94 -6.04 11.82
N LEU A 91 -9.82 -5.10 11.43
CA LEU A 91 -9.44 -3.89 10.70
C LEU A 91 -8.58 -2.93 11.54
N LEU A 92 -8.89 -2.78 12.83
CA LEU A 92 -8.10 -1.97 13.76
C LEU A 92 -6.71 -2.57 13.95
N LEU A 93 -6.62 -3.88 14.20
CA LEU A 93 -5.34 -4.58 14.28
C LEU A 93 -4.52 -4.44 13.01
N SER A 94 -5.17 -4.54 11.84
CA SER A 94 -4.51 -4.35 10.54
C SER A 94 -4.01 -2.92 10.35
N THR A 95 -4.73 -1.93 10.89
CA THR A 95 -4.27 -0.53 10.91
C THR A 95 -3.01 -0.37 11.76
N VAL A 96 -2.98 -0.97 12.95
CA VAL A 96 -1.79 -0.97 13.83
C VAL A 96 -0.61 -1.61 13.10
N VAL A 97 -0.82 -2.77 12.48
CA VAL A 97 0.22 -3.45 11.69
C VAL A 97 0.73 -2.57 10.54
N ALA A 98 -0.16 -1.86 9.85
CA ALA A 98 0.19 -0.98 8.73
C ALA A 98 1.10 0.19 9.15
N ILE A 99 0.82 0.82 10.30
CA ILE A 99 1.57 1.99 10.78
C ILE A 99 2.77 1.61 11.66
N TRP A 100 2.85 0.37 12.12
CA TRP A 100 3.89 -0.10 13.03
C TRP A 100 5.32 0.28 12.60
N PRO A 101 5.73 0.12 11.32
CA PRO A 101 7.08 0.49 10.89
C PRO A 101 7.40 1.98 11.09
N LEU A 102 6.40 2.86 11.00
CA LEU A 102 6.57 4.29 11.25
C LEU A 102 6.69 4.58 12.76
N VAL A 103 5.86 3.92 13.57
CA VAL A 103 5.86 4.06 15.04
C VAL A 103 7.19 3.58 15.65
N ARG A 104 7.79 2.50 15.11
CA ARG A 104 9.10 2.00 15.57
C ARG A 104 10.26 2.98 15.35
N ARG A 105 10.06 4.02 14.55
CA ARG A 105 11.08 5.01 14.20
C ARG A 105 10.54 6.38 14.58
N PRO A 106 10.53 6.79 15.86
CA PRO A 106 9.78 7.96 16.32
C PRO A 106 10.45 9.31 15.97
N THR A 107 10.72 9.55 14.68
CA THR A 107 11.05 10.87 14.17
C THR A 107 9.77 11.71 14.08
N PRO A 108 9.83 13.04 14.16
CA PRO A 108 8.63 13.88 14.00
C PRO A 108 7.87 13.58 12.70
N ALA A 109 8.58 13.37 11.59
CA ALA A 109 7.97 13.08 10.29
C ALA A 109 7.22 11.73 10.26
N SER A 110 7.79 10.68 10.82
CA SER A 110 7.15 9.35 10.86
C SER A 110 5.99 9.31 11.85
N VAL A 111 6.07 10.01 12.98
CA VAL A 111 4.95 10.15 13.92
C VAL A 111 3.79 10.90 13.25
N THR A 112 4.07 12.03 12.60
CA THR A 112 3.06 12.75 11.81
C THR A 112 2.43 11.86 10.74
N LEU A 113 3.25 11.11 9.99
CA LEU A 113 2.77 10.24 8.94
C LEU A 113 1.94 9.07 9.50
N ALA A 114 2.34 8.49 10.64
CA ALA A 114 1.59 7.45 11.32
C ALA A 114 0.24 7.96 11.83
N ILE A 115 0.18 9.17 12.40
CA ILE A 115 -1.07 9.79 12.84
C ILE A 115 -1.98 10.09 11.65
N LEU A 116 -1.45 10.67 10.57
CA LEU A 116 -2.22 10.97 9.36
C LEU A 116 -2.77 9.69 8.72
N LEU A 117 -1.88 8.76 8.34
CA LEU A 117 -2.26 7.56 7.60
C LEU A 117 -3.02 6.57 8.50
N GLY A 118 -2.68 6.49 9.78
CA GLY A 118 -3.45 5.75 10.77
C GLY A 118 -4.85 6.32 10.96
N GLY A 119 -4.99 7.64 11.09
CA GLY A 119 -6.28 8.31 11.16
C GLY A 119 -7.14 8.09 9.92
N LEU A 120 -6.53 8.10 8.74
CA LEU A 120 -7.19 7.75 7.48
C LEU A 120 -7.66 6.30 7.42
N LEU A 121 -6.87 5.35 7.91
CA LEU A 121 -7.29 3.95 7.96
C LEU A 121 -8.40 3.73 9.00
N VAL A 122 -8.27 4.34 10.19
CA VAL A 122 -9.27 4.27 11.26
C VAL A 122 -10.59 4.94 10.85
N SER A 123 -10.56 5.99 10.02
CA SER A 123 -11.79 6.62 9.50
C SER A 123 -12.65 5.71 8.64
N ASN A 124 -12.13 4.57 8.17
CA ASN A 124 -12.95 3.52 7.55
C ASN A 124 -13.66 2.58 8.53
N LEU A 125 -13.27 2.54 9.80
CA LEU A 125 -13.79 1.56 10.75
C LEU A 125 -15.30 1.62 10.93
N PRO A 126 -15.95 2.81 10.95
CA PRO A 126 -17.40 2.91 10.86
C PRO A 126 -17.95 2.03 9.74
N ALA A 127 -17.59 2.36 8.49
CA ALA A 127 -18.05 1.66 7.30
C ALA A 127 -17.59 0.19 7.21
N ALA A 128 -16.61 -0.20 8.04
CA ALA A 128 -15.98 -1.51 8.05
C ALA A 128 -15.40 -1.92 6.68
N ASN A 129 -14.88 -0.95 5.93
CA ASN A 129 -14.24 -1.19 4.63
C ASN A 129 -13.01 -2.09 4.78
N VAL A 130 -12.75 -2.98 3.81
CA VAL A 130 -11.62 -3.92 3.83
C VAL A 130 -10.24 -3.27 3.60
N THR A 131 -10.17 -1.98 3.22
CA THR A 131 -8.90 -1.27 2.93
C THR A 131 -7.86 -1.42 4.05
N PRO A 132 -8.15 -1.23 5.35
CA PRO A 132 -7.16 -1.41 6.41
C PRO A 132 -6.56 -2.82 6.46
N LEU A 133 -7.36 -3.86 6.22
CA LEU A 133 -6.88 -5.24 6.15
C LEU A 133 -5.90 -5.41 4.97
N ILE A 134 -6.26 -4.90 3.80
CA ILE A 134 -5.40 -4.95 2.61
C ILE A 134 -4.08 -4.22 2.88
N VAL A 135 -4.14 -2.97 3.35
CA VAL A 135 -2.95 -2.15 3.58
C VAL A 135 -2.07 -2.77 4.66
N GLY A 136 -2.63 -3.26 5.76
CA GLY A 136 -1.89 -3.94 6.83
C GLY A 136 -1.18 -5.20 6.34
N ALA A 137 -1.88 -6.07 5.62
CA ALA A 137 -1.31 -7.30 5.06
C ALA A 137 -0.16 -7.01 4.08
N LEU A 138 -0.35 -6.02 3.19
CA LEU A 138 0.68 -5.64 2.21
C LEU A 138 1.86 -4.93 2.89
N ALA A 139 1.64 -4.01 3.81
CA ALA A 139 2.71 -3.33 4.56
C ALA A 139 3.59 -4.33 5.33
N ALA A 140 2.98 -5.35 5.94
CA ALA A 140 3.68 -6.42 6.64
C ALA A 140 4.38 -7.40 5.70
N GLY A 141 3.76 -7.76 4.57
CA GLY A 141 4.12 -8.95 3.82
C GLY A 141 4.61 -8.76 2.38
N ILE A 142 4.45 -7.60 1.75
CA ILE A 142 4.66 -7.45 0.30
C ILE A 142 6.08 -7.79 -0.17
N ARG A 143 7.09 -7.54 0.68
CA ARG A 143 8.49 -7.87 0.40
C ARG A 143 8.89 -9.29 0.81
N SER A 144 8.02 -10.05 1.46
CA SER A 144 8.27 -11.43 1.87
C SER A 144 8.12 -12.41 0.71
N ARG A 145 8.41 -13.71 0.94
CA ARG A 145 8.11 -14.79 -0.01
C ARG A 145 6.61 -14.95 -0.26
N ALA A 146 5.77 -14.65 0.72
CA ALA A 146 4.32 -14.67 0.59
C ALA A 146 3.74 -13.41 -0.08
N GLY A 147 4.56 -12.37 -0.27
CA GLY A 147 4.15 -11.08 -0.83
C GLY A 147 3.34 -11.17 -2.13
N PRO A 148 3.74 -11.99 -3.13
CA PRO A 148 2.96 -12.15 -4.36
C PRO A 148 1.55 -12.67 -4.13
N VAL A 149 1.40 -13.65 -3.23
CA VAL A 149 0.09 -14.23 -2.89
C VAL A 149 -0.76 -13.21 -2.15
N LEU A 150 -0.18 -12.49 -1.19
CA LEU A 150 -0.86 -11.40 -0.47
C LEU A 150 -1.32 -10.30 -1.42
N LEU A 151 -0.51 -9.94 -2.41
CA LEU A 151 -0.88 -8.97 -3.43
C LEU A 151 -2.03 -9.47 -4.30
N GLY A 152 -2.01 -10.74 -4.70
CA GLY A 152 -3.11 -11.35 -5.46
C GLY A 152 -4.42 -11.40 -4.66
N LEU A 153 -4.37 -11.77 -3.37
CA LEU A 153 -5.50 -11.71 -2.45
C LEU A 153 -6.04 -10.29 -2.32
N ALA A 154 -5.17 -9.31 -2.09
CA ALA A 154 -5.55 -7.90 -2.03
C ALA A 154 -6.20 -7.42 -3.34
N ALA A 155 -5.61 -7.76 -4.48
CA ALA A 155 -6.12 -7.41 -5.80
C ALA A 155 -7.48 -8.06 -6.10
N SER A 156 -7.73 -9.25 -5.54
CA SER A 156 -9.03 -9.91 -5.66
C SER A 156 -10.14 -9.25 -4.83
N LEU A 157 -9.77 -8.53 -3.76
CA LEU A 157 -10.69 -7.72 -2.96
C LEU A 157 -10.91 -6.34 -3.58
N LYS A 158 -9.83 -5.69 -4.00
CA LYS A 158 -9.86 -4.40 -4.71
C LYS A 158 -8.84 -4.46 -5.83
N LEU A 159 -9.25 -4.19 -7.07
CA LEU A 159 -8.37 -4.35 -8.23
C LEU A 159 -7.12 -3.44 -8.19
N PHE A 160 -7.23 -2.24 -7.61
CA PHE A 160 -6.18 -1.21 -7.65
C PHE A 160 -4.83 -1.60 -7.02
N PRO A 161 -4.76 -2.34 -5.89
CA PRO A 161 -3.52 -2.95 -5.42
C PRO A 161 -2.66 -3.60 -6.50
N LEU A 162 -3.24 -4.16 -7.57
CA LEU A 162 -2.50 -4.83 -8.63
C LEU A 162 -1.48 -3.91 -9.34
N ILE A 163 -1.62 -2.59 -9.26
CA ILE A 163 -0.61 -1.62 -9.73
C ILE A 163 0.76 -1.85 -9.04
N LEU A 164 0.77 -2.37 -7.80
CA LEU A 164 1.99 -2.70 -7.06
C LEU A 164 2.81 -3.83 -7.70
N VAL A 165 2.26 -4.58 -8.67
CA VAL A 165 3.03 -5.52 -9.49
C VAL A 165 4.21 -4.82 -10.16
N ALA A 166 4.09 -3.53 -10.48
CA ALA A 166 5.18 -2.69 -10.98
C ALA A 166 6.45 -2.78 -10.12
N GLY A 167 6.31 -2.88 -8.80
CA GLY A 167 7.44 -3.07 -7.89
C GLY A 167 8.20 -4.37 -8.11
N TYR A 168 7.49 -5.49 -8.35
CA TYR A 168 8.14 -6.76 -8.72
C TYR A 168 8.80 -6.69 -10.09
N LEU A 169 8.18 -6.03 -11.07
CA LEU A 169 8.75 -5.87 -12.40
C LEU A 169 10.03 -5.02 -12.36
N ALA A 170 10.04 -3.94 -11.58
CA ALA A 170 11.21 -3.09 -11.37
C ALA A 170 12.38 -3.87 -10.75
N GLU A 171 12.07 -4.76 -9.80
CA GLU A 171 13.04 -5.68 -9.19
C GLU A 171 13.38 -6.89 -10.09
N ARG A 172 12.86 -6.97 -11.32
CA ARG A 172 13.00 -8.10 -12.25
C ARG A 172 12.53 -9.44 -11.69
N ARG A 173 11.59 -9.41 -10.74
CA ARG A 173 10.97 -10.59 -10.12
C ARG A 173 9.72 -11.02 -10.90
N TRP A 174 9.90 -11.40 -12.16
CA TRP A 174 8.81 -11.76 -13.07
C TRP A 174 7.91 -12.87 -12.52
N GLY A 175 8.50 -13.90 -11.90
CA GLY A 175 7.72 -14.97 -11.27
C GLY A 175 6.81 -14.46 -10.15
N SER A 176 7.26 -13.50 -9.34
CA SER A 176 6.43 -12.85 -8.31
C SER A 176 5.29 -12.03 -8.92
N ALA A 177 5.55 -11.33 -10.02
CA ALA A 177 4.49 -10.61 -10.75
C ALA A 177 3.43 -11.56 -11.31
N VAL A 178 3.86 -12.65 -11.96
CA VAL A 178 2.96 -13.68 -12.51
C VAL A 178 2.14 -14.35 -11.40
N VAL A 179 2.75 -14.69 -10.26
CA VAL A 179 2.03 -15.27 -9.13
C VAL A 179 0.97 -14.29 -8.58
N ALA A 180 1.30 -13.01 -8.42
CA ALA A 180 0.32 -12.04 -7.93
C ALA A 180 -0.89 -11.89 -8.87
N ILE A 181 -0.63 -11.75 -10.17
CA ILE A 181 -1.68 -11.68 -11.20
C ILE A 181 -2.48 -12.98 -11.25
N GLY A 182 -1.79 -14.12 -11.24
CA GLY A 182 -2.40 -15.45 -11.30
C GLY A 182 -3.30 -15.75 -10.11
N VAL A 183 -2.87 -15.41 -8.89
CA VAL A 183 -3.71 -15.55 -7.68
C VAL A 183 -4.94 -14.65 -7.78
N ALA A 184 -4.78 -13.38 -8.16
CA ALA A 184 -5.92 -12.47 -8.34
C ALA A 184 -6.92 -13.00 -9.37
N ALA A 185 -6.42 -13.45 -10.52
CA ALA A 185 -7.22 -14.01 -11.61
C ALA A 185 -7.94 -15.31 -11.19
N LEU A 186 -7.24 -16.23 -10.51
CA LEU A 186 -7.81 -17.49 -10.03
C LEU A 186 -8.94 -17.25 -9.03
N LEU A 187 -8.74 -16.32 -8.09
CA LEU A 187 -9.76 -15.97 -7.10
C LEU A 187 -10.96 -15.23 -7.71
N TRP A 188 -10.76 -14.47 -8.78
CA TRP A 188 -11.85 -13.87 -9.54
C TRP A 188 -12.54 -14.88 -10.47
N LEU A 189 -11.84 -15.90 -10.95
CA LEU A 189 -12.40 -16.90 -11.86
C LEU A 189 -13.62 -17.61 -11.26
N THR A 190 -13.68 -17.72 -9.93
CA THR A 190 -14.84 -18.28 -9.23
C THR A 190 -16.12 -17.47 -9.45
N VAL A 191 -16.04 -16.23 -9.94
CA VAL A 191 -17.21 -15.43 -10.34
C VAL A 191 -18.03 -16.13 -11.42
N LEU A 192 -17.40 -16.94 -12.27
CA LEU A 192 -18.07 -17.67 -13.36
C LEU A 192 -18.99 -18.78 -12.86
N ALA A 193 -18.90 -19.17 -11.59
CA ALA A 193 -19.85 -20.08 -10.95
C ALA A 193 -21.17 -19.39 -10.56
N PHE A 194 -21.27 -18.07 -10.72
CA PHE A 194 -22.44 -17.26 -10.41
C PHE A 194 -22.94 -16.55 -11.68
N ASP A 195 -24.17 -16.01 -11.66
CA ASP A 195 -24.69 -15.24 -12.79
C ASP A 195 -23.95 -13.89 -12.92
N PRO A 196 -23.09 -13.70 -13.94
CA PRO A 196 -22.32 -12.46 -14.10
C PRO A 196 -23.21 -11.27 -14.48
N ARG A 197 -24.43 -11.49 -14.99
CA ARG A 197 -25.36 -10.41 -15.33
C ARG A 197 -25.78 -9.65 -14.08
N LEU A 198 -25.96 -10.36 -12.97
CA LEU A 198 -26.30 -9.74 -11.68
C LEU A 198 -25.13 -8.92 -11.15
N TYR A 199 -23.89 -9.36 -11.38
CA TYR A 199 -22.71 -8.56 -11.07
C TYR A 199 -22.62 -7.27 -11.92
N MET A 200 -22.94 -7.34 -13.22
CA MET A 200 -22.92 -6.15 -14.09
C MET A 200 -23.98 -5.12 -13.73
N GLN A 201 -25.14 -5.55 -13.20
CA GLN A 201 -26.20 -4.64 -12.74
C GLN A 201 -25.78 -3.80 -11.51
N ILE A 202 -24.78 -4.25 -10.74
CA ILE A 202 -24.26 -3.56 -9.54
C ILE A 202 -23.45 -2.29 -9.90
N GLY A 203 -23.03 -2.16 -11.17
CA GLY A 203 -22.20 -1.07 -11.69
C GLY A 203 -22.95 0.04 -12.42
N GLY A 204 -24.26 0.22 -12.16
CA GLY A 204 -25.07 1.28 -12.77
C GLY A 204 -24.48 2.70 -12.60
N PRO A 205 -24.95 3.72 -13.34
CA PRO A 205 -24.37 5.07 -13.37
C PRO A 205 -24.15 5.69 -11.98
N SER A 206 -25.00 5.37 -11.01
CA SER A 206 -24.95 5.83 -9.63
C SER A 206 -23.70 5.34 -8.85
N PHE A 207 -23.09 4.21 -9.25
CA PHE A 207 -21.78 3.75 -8.76
C PHE A 207 -20.66 4.80 -8.94
N TYR A 208 -20.69 5.54 -10.05
CA TYR A 208 -19.72 6.60 -10.34
C TYR A 208 -20.11 7.95 -9.72
N LEU A 209 -21.38 8.09 -9.30
CA LEU A 209 -21.96 9.35 -8.85
C LEU A 209 -22.04 9.45 -7.31
N GLY A 210 -21.91 8.36 -6.55
CA GLY A 210 -22.03 8.39 -5.09
C GLY A 210 -20.81 8.94 -4.33
N GLY A 211 -19.61 8.92 -4.93
CA GLY A 211 -18.37 9.37 -4.29
C GLY A 211 -17.97 10.81 -4.63
N VAL A 212 -17.17 11.43 -3.76
CA VAL A 212 -16.36 12.60 -4.14
C VAL A 212 -15.20 12.06 -4.97
N SER A 213 -15.14 12.37 -6.25
CA SER A 213 -14.05 11.90 -7.10
C SER A 213 -13.58 12.96 -8.05
N LEU A 214 -12.30 12.93 -8.38
CA LEU A 214 -11.77 13.83 -9.39
C LEU A 214 -12.43 13.58 -10.75
N LEU A 215 -12.74 12.32 -11.07
CA LEU A 215 -13.53 11.99 -12.27
C LEU A 215 -14.90 12.68 -12.25
N ARG A 216 -15.57 12.75 -11.10
CA ARG A 216 -16.87 13.39 -10.93
C ARG A 216 -16.77 14.93 -10.95
N VAL A 217 -15.73 15.48 -10.33
CA VAL A 217 -15.49 16.93 -10.28
C VAL A 217 -15.08 17.44 -11.67
N SER A 218 -14.14 16.76 -12.34
CA SER A 218 -13.70 17.07 -13.69
C SER A 218 -13.02 15.85 -14.34
N PRO A 219 -13.70 15.13 -15.25
CA PRO A 219 -13.09 14.05 -16.01
C PRO A 219 -11.83 14.48 -16.76
N LEU A 220 -11.83 15.73 -17.25
CA LEU A 220 -10.71 16.33 -17.98
C LEU A 220 -9.48 16.56 -17.09
N LEU A 221 -9.64 16.77 -15.78
CA LEU A 221 -8.52 16.84 -14.84
C LEU A 221 -8.05 15.46 -14.40
N TRP A 222 -8.97 14.50 -14.28
CA TRP A 222 -8.62 13.14 -13.86
C TRP A 222 -7.72 12.44 -14.88
N VAL A 223 -8.04 12.48 -16.17
CA VAL A 223 -7.26 11.83 -17.24
C VAL A 223 -5.76 12.20 -17.21
N PRO A 224 -5.35 13.49 -17.22
CA PRO A 224 -3.94 13.85 -17.20
C PRO A 224 -3.26 13.48 -15.88
N ILE A 225 -3.95 13.54 -14.74
CA ILE A 225 -3.40 13.13 -13.45
C ILE A 225 -3.15 11.60 -13.40
N ALA A 226 -4.12 10.81 -13.85
CA ALA A 226 -3.98 9.36 -13.94
C ALA A 226 -2.89 8.96 -14.93
N ALA A 227 -2.84 9.62 -16.10
CA ALA A 227 -1.80 9.39 -17.10
C ALA A 227 -0.40 9.77 -16.58
N ALA A 228 -0.26 10.90 -15.88
CA ALA A 228 1.00 11.31 -15.27
C ALA A 228 1.45 10.32 -14.19
N ALA A 229 0.55 9.88 -13.31
CA ALA A 229 0.84 8.89 -12.28
C ALA A 229 1.30 7.55 -12.90
N ALA A 230 0.58 7.07 -13.92
CA ALA A 230 0.96 5.86 -14.66
C ALA A 230 2.32 6.03 -15.35
N GLY A 231 2.57 7.17 -16.00
CA GLY A 231 3.84 7.49 -16.64
C GLY A 231 5.02 7.47 -15.67
N VAL A 232 4.85 8.03 -14.46
CA VAL A 232 5.88 7.96 -13.40
C VAL A 232 6.13 6.52 -12.95
N VAL A 233 5.08 5.74 -12.70
CA VAL A 233 5.22 4.32 -12.31
C VAL A 233 5.95 3.53 -13.39
N ILE A 234 5.56 3.68 -14.66
CA ILE A 234 6.18 3.01 -15.81
C ILE A 234 7.66 3.42 -15.92
N ALA A 235 7.97 4.71 -15.88
CA ALA A 235 9.33 5.22 -15.99
C ALA A 235 10.25 4.68 -14.87
N LEU A 236 9.75 4.65 -13.62
CA LEU A 236 10.50 4.10 -12.49
C LEU A 236 10.66 2.58 -12.59
N THR A 237 9.64 1.88 -13.11
CA THR A 237 9.68 0.44 -13.34
C THR A 237 10.73 0.07 -14.38
N ILE A 238 10.75 0.75 -15.53
CA ILE A 238 11.74 0.54 -16.59
C ILE A 238 13.16 0.79 -16.08
N ARG A 239 13.32 1.80 -15.21
CA ARG A 239 14.62 2.14 -14.59
C ARG A 239 15.03 1.18 -13.46
N GLY A 240 14.17 0.26 -13.04
CA GLY A 240 14.44 -0.62 -11.89
C GLY A 240 14.61 0.14 -10.57
N SER A 241 13.89 1.24 -10.40
CA SER A 241 14.04 2.11 -9.23
C SER A 241 13.40 1.51 -7.97
N SER A 242 14.05 1.65 -6.82
CA SER A 242 13.50 1.28 -5.52
C SER A 242 12.26 2.10 -5.15
N TRP A 243 12.12 3.30 -5.71
CA TRP A 243 10.97 4.19 -5.52
C TRP A 243 9.69 3.72 -6.24
N THR A 244 9.77 2.69 -7.08
CA THR A 244 8.61 2.17 -7.82
C THR A 244 7.47 1.76 -6.90
N TRP A 245 7.77 1.17 -5.74
CA TRP A 245 6.74 0.78 -4.77
C TRP A 245 5.97 1.96 -4.20
N LEU A 246 6.68 3.04 -3.84
CA LEU A 246 6.07 4.26 -3.34
C LEU A 246 5.24 4.96 -4.42
N ALA A 247 5.77 5.05 -5.63
CA ALA A 247 5.05 5.64 -6.76
C ALA A 247 3.80 4.84 -7.12
N ALA A 248 3.88 3.51 -7.17
CA ALA A 248 2.74 2.63 -7.44
C ALA A 248 1.67 2.74 -6.35
N ALA A 249 2.07 2.77 -5.07
CA ALA A 249 1.17 2.97 -3.95
C ALA A 249 0.48 4.35 -3.98
N ALA A 250 1.23 5.42 -4.27
CA ALA A 250 0.69 6.77 -4.40
C ALA A 250 -0.20 6.95 -5.63
N ALA A 251 0.03 6.16 -6.69
CA ALA A 251 -0.79 6.15 -7.89
C ALA A 251 -2.19 5.56 -7.64
N ILE A 252 -2.37 4.67 -6.64
CA ILE A 252 -3.68 4.05 -6.35
C ILE A 252 -4.78 5.11 -6.13
N PRO A 253 -4.71 6.02 -5.13
CA PRO A 253 -5.76 7.01 -4.90
C PRO A 253 -5.95 8.00 -6.06
N LEU A 254 -4.97 8.14 -6.96
CA LEU A 254 -5.05 9.00 -8.15
C LEU A 254 -5.69 8.28 -9.34
N ALA A 255 -5.43 6.99 -9.49
CA ALA A 255 -5.94 6.14 -10.56
C ALA A 255 -7.37 5.69 -10.29
N VAL A 256 -7.82 5.67 -9.03
CA VAL A 256 -9.19 5.28 -8.71
C VAL A 256 -10.14 6.40 -9.20
N PRO A 257 -11.16 6.08 -10.01
CA PRO A 257 -12.17 7.05 -10.48
C PRO A 257 -13.10 7.53 -9.36
N ARG A 258 -12.86 7.11 -8.11
CA ARG A 258 -13.42 7.58 -6.85
C ARG A 258 -12.29 7.99 -5.91
N VAL A 259 -12.27 9.22 -5.42
CA VAL A 259 -11.27 9.64 -4.43
C VAL A 259 -11.79 9.19 -3.08
N TRP A 260 -11.39 8.00 -2.67
CA TRP A 260 -11.60 7.54 -1.32
C TRP A 260 -10.37 7.92 -0.50
N LEU A 261 -10.49 8.96 0.31
CA LEU A 261 -9.35 9.54 1.03
C LEU A 261 -8.54 8.48 1.82
N PRO A 262 -9.17 7.47 2.44
CA PRO A 262 -8.42 6.39 3.06
C PRO A 262 -7.56 5.50 2.16
N ASP A 263 -7.78 5.49 0.84
CA ASP A 263 -6.90 4.80 -0.10
C ASP A 263 -5.52 5.48 -0.19
N ALA A 264 -5.36 6.71 0.33
CA ALA A 264 -4.02 7.26 0.57
C ALA A 264 -3.19 6.41 1.57
N GLY A 265 -3.84 5.57 2.38
CA GLY A 265 -3.17 4.60 3.25
C GLY A 265 -2.28 3.60 2.51
N TYR A 266 -2.53 3.34 1.21
CA TYR A 266 -1.66 2.46 0.40
C TYR A 266 -0.22 2.93 0.36
N VAL A 267 0.06 4.23 0.54
CA VAL A 267 1.41 4.79 0.63
C VAL A 267 2.26 4.04 1.68
N LEU A 268 1.66 3.54 2.76
CA LEU A 268 2.35 2.73 3.78
C LEU A 268 3.03 1.49 3.20
N VAL A 269 2.47 0.89 2.15
CA VAL A 269 3.03 -0.30 1.47
C VAL A 269 4.34 0.02 0.75
N GLY A 270 4.49 1.27 0.30
CA GLY A 270 5.66 1.75 -0.44
C GLY A 270 6.78 2.34 0.41
N VAL A 271 6.55 2.55 1.73
CA VAL A 271 7.55 3.16 2.61
C VAL A 271 8.76 2.24 2.77
N PRO A 272 10.00 2.72 2.54
CA PRO A 272 11.21 1.92 2.73
C PRO A 272 11.38 1.40 4.17
N ARG A 273 11.69 0.11 4.30
CA ARG A 273 12.03 -0.51 5.59
C ARG A 273 13.43 -0.09 6.07
N PRO A 274 13.69 -0.14 7.38
CA PRO A 274 15.02 0.18 7.89
C PRO A 274 16.06 -0.82 7.43
N PRO A 275 17.29 -0.34 7.13
CA PRO A 275 18.42 -1.23 6.98
C PRO A 275 18.53 -2.10 8.24
N GLY A 276 18.48 -3.43 8.08
CA GLY A 276 18.61 -4.39 9.18
C GLY A 276 17.37 -5.22 9.51
N GLU A 277 16.16 -4.83 9.08
CA GLU A 277 14.96 -5.66 9.21
C GLU A 277 14.72 -6.50 7.94
N GLY A 278 15.45 -7.61 7.78
CA GLY A 278 15.09 -8.69 6.84
C GLY A 278 15.80 -8.74 5.49
N ASP A 279 16.78 -7.86 5.23
CA ASP A 279 17.62 -7.92 4.02
C ASP A 279 18.79 -8.92 4.14
N SER A 280 18.65 -9.97 4.96
CA SER A 280 19.59 -11.12 4.95
C SER A 280 19.54 -11.93 3.65
N HIS A 281 18.61 -11.60 2.75
CA HIS A 281 18.57 -12.08 1.37
C HIS A 281 18.92 -10.99 0.34
N ALA A 282 19.49 -9.85 0.74
CA ALA A 282 20.11 -8.92 -0.19
C ALA A 282 21.06 -9.74 -1.06
N ILE A 283 20.64 -9.90 -2.33
CA ILE A 283 21.36 -10.62 -3.37
C ILE A 283 22.79 -10.14 -3.27
N ALA A 284 23.69 -11.04 -2.87
CA ALA A 284 25.11 -10.74 -2.87
C ALA A 284 25.40 -10.06 -4.21
N PRO A 285 26.02 -8.87 -4.23
CA PRO A 285 26.25 -8.14 -5.46
C PRO A 285 26.80 -9.12 -6.49
N PRO A 286 26.26 -9.16 -7.72
CA PRO A 286 26.49 -10.26 -8.65
C PRO A 286 27.97 -10.60 -8.66
N ARG A 287 28.30 -11.79 -8.12
CA ARG A 287 29.66 -12.36 -8.11
C ARG A 287 30.01 -12.68 -9.57
N GLY A 288 30.30 -11.67 -10.37
CA GLY A 288 30.30 -11.87 -11.82
C GLY A 288 30.36 -10.61 -12.66
N MET A 289 31.03 -9.56 -12.20
CA MET A 289 31.70 -8.66 -13.13
C MET A 289 32.98 -8.20 -12.46
N GLY A 290 34.08 -8.82 -12.86
CA GLY A 290 35.40 -8.54 -12.35
C GLY A 290 35.74 -7.08 -12.57
N PHE A 291 35.54 -6.25 -11.55
CA PHE A 291 36.19 -4.96 -11.41
C PHE A 291 37.66 -5.19 -11.02
N ARG A 292 38.40 -5.90 -11.88
CA ARG A 292 39.86 -6.06 -11.81
C ARG A 292 40.61 -4.77 -12.19
N SER A 293 39.93 -3.64 -12.38
CA SER A 293 40.55 -2.43 -12.95
C SER A 293 40.92 -1.34 -11.95
N ARG A 294 40.49 -1.36 -10.68
CA ARG A 294 40.83 -0.28 -9.72
C ARG A 294 42.10 -0.49 -8.89
N ALA A 295 42.57 -1.73 -8.73
CA ALA A 295 43.83 -1.98 -8.00
C ALA A 295 45.11 -1.62 -8.80
N ARG A 296 44.98 -1.20 -10.08
CA ARG A 296 46.15 -0.83 -10.91
C ARG A 296 46.44 0.68 -10.96
N ILE A 297 45.52 1.53 -10.50
CA ILE A 297 45.73 2.99 -10.50
C ILE A 297 46.36 3.46 -9.18
N GLU A 298 46.03 2.86 -8.04
CA GLU A 298 46.64 3.25 -6.75
C GLU A 298 48.12 2.84 -6.60
N ARG A 299 48.60 1.82 -7.34
CA ARG A 299 50.05 1.54 -7.39
C ARG A 299 50.85 2.55 -8.21
N ARG A 300 50.21 3.42 -9.00
CA ARG A 300 50.93 4.46 -9.77
C ARG A 300 51.05 5.77 -9.02
N THR A 301 50.16 6.06 -8.07
CA THR A 301 50.24 7.26 -7.22
C THR A 301 51.06 7.04 -5.95
N LEU A 302 51.11 5.82 -5.40
CA LEU A 302 51.96 5.51 -4.24
C LEU A 302 53.45 5.29 -4.59
N GLY A 303 53.77 5.08 -5.88
CA GLY A 303 55.16 4.98 -6.35
C GLY A 303 55.87 6.32 -6.58
N ALA A 304 55.14 7.43 -6.60
CA ALA A 304 55.71 8.76 -6.86
C ALA A 304 55.93 9.60 -5.58
N ALA A 305 55.52 9.10 -4.41
CA ALA A 305 55.60 9.82 -3.14
C ALA A 305 56.77 9.39 -2.25
N LEU A 306 57.65 8.48 -2.72
CA LEU A 306 58.79 7.97 -1.94
C LEU A 306 60.16 8.60 -2.30
N ASP A 307 60.21 9.54 -3.24
CA ASP A 307 61.45 10.22 -3.67
C ASP A 307 61.59 11.66 -3.17
N ALA A 308 60.81 12.10 -2.17
CA ALA A 308 61.00 13.42 -1.58
C ALA A 308 62.24 13.43 -0.67
N PRO A 309 63.27 14.27 -0.95
CA PRO A 309 64.47 14.35 -0.12
C PRO A 309 64.13 14.91 1.25
N VAL A 310 64.49 14.14 2.28
CA VAL A 310 64.42 14.55 3.69
C VAL A 310 65.46 15.65 3.91
N THR A 311 65.02 16.91 3.90
CA THR A 311 65.83 18.03 4.38
C THR A 311 65.94 17.90 5.89
N ARG A 312 67.11 17.41 6.34
CA ARG A 312 67.56 17.45 7.72
C ARG A 312 67.74 18.91 8.12
N ASP A 313 66.84 19.40 8.96
CA ASP A 313 67.03 20.70 9.61
C ASP A 313 67.89 20.48 10.85
N SER A 314 69.13 20.98 10.77
CA SER A 314 70.09 21.01 11.86
C SER A 314 70.10 22.42 12.43
N SER A 315 69.41 22.63 13.53
CA SER A 315 69.60 23.79 14.39
C SER A 315 69.69 23.32 15.85
N VAL A 316 70.94 23.01 16.19
CA VAL A 316 71.51 23.19 17.52
C VAL A 316 71.60 24.70 17.75
N GLU A 317 71.03 25.22 18.84
CA GLU A 317 71.58 26.34 19.63
C GLU A 317 70.73 26.44 20.91
N GLU A 318 71.23 25.98 22.05
CA GLU A 318 72.06 26.74 23.00
C GLU A 318 71.28 27.88 23.69
N LEU A 319 71.00 27.71 25.00
CA LEU A 319 71.47 28.59 26.09
C LEU A 319 70.50 28.67 27.28
N SER A 320 71.12 28.50 28.45
CA SER A 320 70.81 28.99 29.82
C SER A 320 69.52 28.56 30.50
#